data_AF-F2JMZ4-F1
#
_entry.id   AF-F2JMZ4-F1
#
_cell.length_a   1.000
_cell.length_b   1.000
_cell.length_c   1.000
_cell.angle_alpha   90.00
_cell.angle_beta   90.00
_cell.angle_gamma   90.00
#
_symmetry.space_group_name_H-M   'P 1'
#
loop_
_entity.id
_entity.type
_entity.pdbx_description
1 polymer ?
#
loop_
_entity_poly.entity_id
_entity_poly.type
_entity_poly.pdbx_seq_one_letter_code
_entity_poly.pdbx_strand_id
1 'polypeptide(L)'
;MEVKMCENTLLRLTGLKAEVKEDEVYLSFKWPRELEQVYIYRRNLLEKEDFNRDKPYRKYTQSEYVRFGGFIDAHPGMGLIEYEVCPYVQTPEETYLISSEEGNNRVQVMTRKIAIRYILKERKKLFSNSKMVQMQVFCEVDLPREALCYVKKKGSIPVNNEDGMQFQFISDFVAGDNILPEIEVAKDEYVRIYLSDEVEHKEVYGIYKE
;
A
#
# COMPACT_ATOMS: atom_id res chain seq x y z
N MET A 1 10.83 25.39 -3.76
CA MET A 1 12.21 25.28 -4.30
C MET A 1 12.12 24.98 -5.80
N GLU A 2 12.98 25.54 -6.64
CA GLU A 2 12.91 25.33 -8.10
C GLU A 2 13.32 23.89 -8.48
N VAL A 3 12.61 23.29 -9.44
CA VAL A 3 12.94 21.98 -10.01
C VAL A 3 13.30 22.17 -11.48
N LYS A 4 14.49 21.70 -11.87
CA LYS A 4 15.02 21.83 -13.23
C LYS A 4 15.18 20.46 -13.88
N MET A 5 15.04 20.41 -15.20
CA MET A 5 15.35 19.21 -15.98
C MET A 5 16.87 18.96 -16.00
N CYS A 6 17.26 17.69 -15.97
CA CYS A 6 18.66 17.29 -15.97
C CYS A 6 19.32 17.42 -17.35
N GLU A 7 19.84 18.60 -17.70
CA GLU A 7 20.61 18.76 -18.94
C GLU A 7 22.05 18.22 -18.82
N ASN A 8 22.58 18.14 -17.58
CA ASN A 8 23.92 17.61 -17.30
C ASN A 8 23.86 16.15 -16.83
N THR A 9 24.42 15.24 -17.62
CA THR A 9 24.45 13.80 -17.32
C THR A 9 25.27 13.44 -16.07
N LEU A 10 26.20 14.30 -15.64
CA LEU A 10 27.01 14.10 -14.43
C LEU A 10 26.22 14.28 -13.13
N LEU A 11 25.07 14.95 -13.22
CA LEU A 11 24.15 15.17 -12.09
C LEU A 11 22.98 14.18 -12.10
N ARG A 12 22.93 13.28 -13.10
CA ARG A 12 21.83 12.34 -13.28
C ARG A 12 21.97 11.15 -12.33
N LEU A 13 20.96 10.98 -11.48
CA LEU A 13 20.78 9.75 -10.72
C LEU A 13 20.37 8.60 -11.64
N THR A 14 21.02 7.45 -11.49
CA THR A 14 20.73 6.25 -12.29
C THR A 14 20.74 4.99 -11.43
N GLY A 15 20.02 3.96 -11.89
CA GLY A 15 20.03 2.65 -11.25
C GLY A 15 19.38 2.61 -9.88
N LEU A 16 18.37 3.46 -9.64
CA LEU A 16 17.58 3.41 -8.42
C LEU A 16 16.87 2.07 -8.30
N LYS A 17 17.04 1.43 -7.15
CA LYS A 17 16.40 0.17 -6.76
C LYS A 17 15.95 0.25 -5.32
N ALA A 18 14.86 -0.43 -5.01
CA ALA A 18 14.38 -0.66 -3.67
C ALA A 18 14.38 -2.17 -3.39
N GLU A 19 14.75 -2.56 -2.18
CA GLU A 19 14.67 -3.92 -1.68
C GLU A 19 13.98 -3.88 -0.30
N VAL A 20 13.00 -4.76 -0.08
CA VAL A 20 12.38 -4.93 1.25
C VAL A 20 13.14 -6.01 1.99
N LYS A 21 13.58 -5.70 3.21
CA LYS A 21 14.18 -6.67 4.12
C LYS A 21 13.45 -6.59 5.44
N GLU A 22 12.71 -7.65 5.76
CA GLU A 22 11.83 -7.68 6.94
C GLU A 22 10.84 -6.50 6.89
N ASP A 23 10.99 -5.53 7.79
CA ASP A 23 10.16 -4.33 7.86
C ASP A 23 10.89 -3.06 7.38
N GLU A 24 12.08 -3.19 6.79
CA GLU A 24 12.88 -2.07 6.27
C GLU A 24 12.85 -2.00 4.74
N VAL A 25 12.96 -0.78 4.20
CA VAL A 25 13.24 -0.55 2.77
C VAL A 25 14.66 -0.05 2.58
N TYR A 26 15.41 -0.76 1.76
CA TYR A 26 16.76 -0.39 1.35
C TYR A 26 16.74 0.22 -0.05
N LEU A 27 17.15 1.49 -0.18
CA LEU A 27 17.35 2.14 -1.47
C LEU A 27 18.83 2.14 -1.86
N SER A 28 19.09 1.75 -3.10
CA SER A 28 20.41 1.87 -3.71
C SER A 28 20.32 2.53 -5.08
N PHE A 29 21.29 3.38 -5.40
CA PHE A 29 21.44 4.05 -6.67
C PHE A 29 22.90 4.42 -6.94
N LYS A 30 23.22 4.73 -8.19
CA LYS A 30 24.54 5.27 -8.53
C LYS A 30 24.58 6.74 -8.12
N TRP A 31 25.39 7.05 -7.12
CA TRP A 31 25.57 8.40 -6.63
C TRP A 31 26.26 9.28 -7.71
N PRO A 32 25.68 10.41 -8.12
CA PRO A 32 26.31 11.31 -9.08
C PRO A 32 27.53 12.02 -8.48
N ARG A 33 28.64 12.08 -9.22
CA ARG A 33 29.97 12.45 -8.65
C ARG A 33 30.04 13.85 -8.06
N GLU A 34 29.28 14.79 -8.61
CA GLU A 34 29.37 16.22 -8.26
C GLU A 34 28.35 16.64 -7.19
N LEU A 35 27.60 15.69 -6.62
CA LEU A 35 26.57 15.99 -5.63
C LEU A 35 27.03 15.63 -4.23
N GLU A 36 26.89 16.58 -3.31
CA GLU A 36 27.09 16.33 -1.89
C GLU A 36 25.86 15.74 -1.21
N GLN A 37 24.67 16.05 -1.73
CA GLN A 37 23.41 15.61 -1.14
C GLN A 37 22.28 15.39 -2.16
N VAL A 38 21.31 14.58 -1.74
CA VAL A 38 20.06 14.31 -2.45
C VAL A 38 18.89 14.51 -1.49
N TYR A 39 17.72 14.82 -2.05
CA TYR A 39 16.46 14.87 -1.33
C TYR A 39 15.69 13.61 -1.64
N ILE A 40 15.31 12.87 -0.60
CA ILE A 40 14.47 11.69 -0.69
C ILE A 40 13.07 12.09 -0.28
N TYR A 41 12.13 11.83 -1.16
CA TYR A 41 10.71 11.94 -0.93
C TYR A 41 10.12 10.55 -0.79
N ARG A 42 9.07 10.43 0.02
CA ARG A 42 8.36 9.20 0.29
C ARG A 42 6.86 9.49 0.26
N ARG A 43 6.09 8.63 -0.40
CA ARG A 43 4.63 8.68 -0.37
C ARG A 43 4.03 7.29 -0.34
N ASN A 44 2.94 7.13 0.39
CA ASN A 44 2.09 5.95 0.29
C ASN A 44 1.09 6.20 -0.84
N LEU A 45 1.11 5.39 -1.89
CA LEU A 45 0.23 5.57 -3.06
C LEU A 45 -1.23 5.24 -2.78
N LEU A 46 -1.52 4.64 -1.62
CA LEU A 46 -2.88 4.33 -1.17
C LEU A 46 -3.50 5.47 -0.35
N GLU A 47 -2.68 6.40 0.15
CA GLU A 47 -3.14 7.55 0.91
C GLU A 47 -3.50 8.69 -0.05
N LYS A 48 -4.61 9.38 0.25
CA LYS A 48 -5.06 10.55 -0.53
C LYS A 48 -4.34 11.85 -0.15
N GLU A 49 -3.29 11.77 0.68
CA GLU A 49 -2.56 12.98 1.08
C GLU A 49 -1.86 13.62 -0.11
N ASP A 50 -2.02 14.95 -0.22
CA ASP A 50 -1.34 15.73 -1.23
C ASP A 50 0.17 15.66 -1.03
N PHE A 51 0.87 15.17 -2.05
CA PHE A 51 2.32 15.06 -2.02
C PHE A 51 2.99 16.45 -1.90
N ASN A 52 3.54 16.74 -0.73
CA ASN A 52 4.19 18.02 -0.46
C ASN A 52 5.66 18.02 -0.93
N ARG A 53 5.91 18.61 -2.10
CA ARG A 53 7.29 18.75 -2.65
C ARG A 53 8.19 19.69 -1.83
N ASP A 54 7.65 20.55 -0.99
CA ASP A 54 8.46 21.49 -0.20
C ASP A 54 9.10 20.84 1.03
N LYS A 55 8.63 19.64 1.43
CA LYS A 55 9.13 18.91 2.59
C LYS A 55 9.66 17.54 2.17
N PRO A 56 10.96 17.40 1.89
CA PRO A 56 11.53 16.08 1.66
C PRO A 56 11.39 15.23 2.93
N TYR A 57 11.17 13.93 2.74
CA TYR A 57 11.21 12.97 3.85
C TYR A 57 12.60 12.96 4.49
N ARG A 58 13.65 13.02 3.67
CA ARG A 58 15.04 13.07 4.15
C ARG A 58 15.91 13.91 3.21
N LYS A 59 16.78 14.73 3.80
CA LYS A 59 17.99 15.22 3.13
C LYS A 59 19.11 14.23 3.45
N TYR A 60 19.74 13.67 2.42
CA TYR A 60 20.68 12.56 2.58
C TYR A 60 21.99 12.89 1.88
N THR A 61 23.10 12.71 2.58
CA THR A 61 24.44 13.10 2.11
C THR A 61 25.18 11.92 1.49
N GLN A 62 26.16 12.22 0.65
CA GLN A 62 27.04 11.20 0.07
C GLN A 62 27.79 10.42 1.17
N SER A 63 28.22 11.11 2.22
CA SER A 63 28.93 10.49 3.34
C SER A 63 28.03 9.50 4.11
N GLU A 64 26.76 9.84 4.34
CA GLU A 64 25.79 8.89 4.90
C GLU A 64 25.61 7.69 3.97
N TYR A 65 25.41 7.94 2.67
CA TYR A 65 25.21 6.88 1.67
C TYR A 65 26.38 5.89 1.62
N VAL A 66 27.63 6.39 1.61
CA VAL A 66 28.82 5.53 1.62
C VAL A 66 28.95 4.77 2.94
N ARG A 67 28.67 5.43 4.08
CA ARG A 67 28.76 4.82 5.41
C ARG A 67 27.78 3.66 5.59
N PHE A 68 26.56 3.78 5.08
CA PHE A 68 25.51 2.77 5.23
C PHE A 68 25.32 1.88 3.99
N GLY A 69 26.08 2.12 2.92
CA GLY A 69 25.99 1.41 1.64
C GLY A 69 24.78 1.77 0.77
N GLY A 70 23.92 2.68 1.24
CA GLY A 70 22.60 2.96 0.69
C GLY A 70 21.81 3.90 1.58
N PHE A 71 20.51 4.02 1.33
CA PHE A 71 19.56 4.64 2.26
C PHE A 71 18.66 3.55 2.85
N ILE A 72 18.38 3.64 4.16
CA ILE A 72 17.55 2.69 4.90
C ILE A 72 16.36 3.45 5.46
N ASP A 73 15.14 3.06 5.07
CA ASP A 73 13.91 3.46 5.75
C ASP A 73 13.47 2.31 6.66
N ALA A 74 13.71 2.47 7.96
CA ALA A 74 13.40 1.45 8.97
C ALA A 74 11.90 1.35 9.28
N HIS A 75 11.10 2.35 8.89
CA HIS A 75 9.65 2.39 9.14
C HIS A 75 8.93 2.93 7.91
N PRO A 76 8.93 2.17 6.80
CA PRO A 76 8.40 2.62 5.51
C PRO A 76 6.86 2.70 5.51
N GLY A 77 6.20 2.05 6.48
CA GLY A 77 4.74 1.92 6.54
C GLY A 77 4.26 0.59 5.92
N MET A 78 2.99 0.55 5.54
CA MET A 78 2.34 -0.61 4.93
C MET A 78 1.78 -0.24 3.55
N GLY A 79 1.64 -1.25 2.68
CA GLY A 79 1.08 -1.08 1.35
C GLY A 79 2.14 -0.70 0.31
N LEU A 80 1.76 0.19 -0.61
CA LEU A 80 2.56 0.55 -1.78
C LEU A 80 3.25 1.90 -1.57
N ILE A 81 4.55 1.85 -1.33
CA ILE A 81 5.36 3.04 -1.06
C ILE A 81 6.13 3.41 -2.32
N GLU A 82 6.07 4.68 -2.71
CA GLU A 82 6.93 5.25 -3.72
C GLU A 82 7.99 6.14 -3.09
N TYR A 83 9.23 5.94 -3.50
CA TYR A 83 10.35 6.82 -3.20
C TYR A 83 10.73 7.60 -4.45
N GLU A 84 10.99 8.90 -4.28
CA GLU A 84 11.58 9.77 -5.31
C GLU A 84 12.89 10.36 -4.78
N VAL A 85 14.00 10.14 -5.47
CA VAL A 85 15.32 10.64 -5.08
C VAL A 85 15.76 11.75 -6.03
N CYS A 86 15.68 13.00 -5.56
CA CYS A 86 16.04 14.17 -6.35
C CYS A 86 17.45 14.64 -5.99
N PRO A 87 18.39 14.68 -6.94
CA PRO A 87 19.62 15.46 -6.80
C PRO A 87 19.32 16.88 -6.30
N TYR A 88 20.12 17.35 -5.35
CA TYR A 88 20.08 18.72 -4.88
C TYR A 88 21.38 19.42 -5.23
N VAL A 89 21.26 20.53 -5.94
CA VAL A 89 22.39 21.38 -6.32
C VAL A 89 22.30 22.67 -5.54
N GLN A 90 23.41 23.03 -4.91
CA GLN A 90 23.60 24.32 -4.26
C GLN A 90 24.93 24.91 -4.71
N THR A 91 24.84 26.01 -5.44
CA THR A 91 25.98 26.86 -5.79
C THR A 91 25.81 28.22 -5.09
N PRO A 92 26.82 29.10 -5.12
CA PRO A 92 26.66 30.48 -4.64
C PRO A 92 25.55 31.26 -5.37
N GLU A 93 25.24 30.90 -6.61
CA GLU A 93 24.28 31.61 -7.48
C GLU A 93 22.87 30.99 -7.45
N GLU A 94 22.75 29.68 -7.25
CA GLU A 94 21.48 28.98 -7.36
C GLU A 94 21.31 27.78 -6.43
N THR A 95 20.05 27.45 -6.14
CA THR A 95 19.66 26.26 -5.40
C THR A 95 18.44 25.63 -6.05
N TYR A 96 18.60 24.40 -6.54
CA TYR A 96 17.54 23.70 -7.26
C TYR A 96 17.60 22.19 -7.07
N LEU A 97 16.46 21.54 -7.28
CA LEU A 97 16.40 20.09 -7.45
C LEU A 97 16.43 19.73 -8.92
N ILE A 98 16.97 18.56 -9.21
CA ILE A 98 16.94 18.01 -10.56
C ILE A 98 15.84 16.95 -10.63
N SER A 99 14.92 17.12 -11.57
CA SER A 99 14.04 16.03 -12.00
C SER A 99 14.77 15.17 -13.03
N SER A 100 14.68 13.85 -12.87
CA SER A 100 15.18 12.92 -13.88
C SER A 100 14.12 12.68 -14.96
N GLU A 101 14.55 12.49 -16.22
CA GLU A 101 13.68 12.04 -17.29
C GLU A 101 13.17 10.61 -17.03
N GLU A 102 11.92 10.35 -17.42
CA GLU A 102 11.30 9.01 -17.46
C GLU A 102 11.39 8.20 -16.15
N GLY A 103 11.18 8.83 -14.99
CA GLY A 103 10.99 8.09 -13.72
C GLY A 103 12.24 7.37 -13.19
N ASN A 104 13.43 7.62 -13.75
CA ASN A 104 14.68 7.01 -13.28
C ASN A 104 15.07 7.40 -11.84
N ASN A 105 14.42 8.42 -11.28
CA ASN A 105 14.55 8.84 -9.90
C ASN A 105 13.44 8.32 -9.00
N ARG A 106 12.53 7.47 -9.49
CA ARG A 106 11.42 6.91 -8.71
C ARG A 106 11.51 5.40 -8.64
N VAL A 107 11.08 4.84 -7.52
CA VAL A 107 10.91 3.41 -7.34
C VAL A 107 9.72 3.15 -6.44
N GLN A 108 8.89 2.19 -6.85
CA GLN A 108 7.76 1.71 -6.06
C GLN A 108 8.14 0.38 -5.42
N VAL A 109 7.70 0.20 -4.18
CA VAL A 109 7.95 -1.02 -3.43
C VAL A 109 6.71 -1.37 -2.63
N MET A 110 6.30 -2.63 -2.75
CA MET A 110 5.29 -3.20 -1.86
C MET A 110 5.99 -3.60 -0.57
N THR A 111 5.60 -2.97 0.53
CA THR A 111 6.10 -3.28 1.87
C THR A 111 5.26 -4.40 2.47
N ARG A 112 4.89 -4.29 3.74
CA ARG A 112 3.95 -5.21 4.36
C ARG A 112 2.54 -5.03 3.78
N LYS A 113 1.85 -6.14 3.51
CA LYS A 113 0.45 -6.12 3.09
C LYS A 113 -0.45 -5.52 4.18
N ILE A 114 -1.45 -4.77 3.75
CA ILE A 114 -2.53 -4.29 4.61
C ILE A 114 -3.42 -5.49 4.93
N ALA A 115 -3.48 -5.87 6.20
CA ALA A 115 -4.25 -7.02 6.63
C ALA A 115 -5.74 -6.69 6.80
N ILE A 116 -6.56 -7.54 6.23
CA ILE A 116 -8.01 -7.61 6.42
C ILE A 116 -8.30 -8.98 7.00
N ARG A 117 -8.79 -9.01 8.23
CA ARG A 117 -9.09 -10.25 8.95
C ARG A 117 -10.58 -10.36 9.17
N TYR A 118 -11.15 -11.56 9.10
CA TYR A 118 -12.57 -11.72 9.36
C TYR A 118 -12.93 -13.03 10.01
N ILE A 119 -14.01 -12.96 10.80
CA ILE A 119 -14.62 -14.10 11.49
C ILE A 119 -16.07 -14.21 11.01
N LEU A 120 -16.52 -15.45 10.82
CA LEU A 120 -17.93 -15.77 10.54
C LEU A 120 -18.52 -16.52 11.73
N LYS A 121 -19.43 -15.87 12.47
CA LYS A 121 -20.13 -16.48 13.61
C LYS A 121 -21.49 -16.96 13.15
N GLU A 122 -21.71 -18.28 13.17
CA GLU A 122 -22.98 -18.88 12.78
C GLU A 122 -23.86 -19.16 13.99
N ARG A 123 -25.13 -18.74 13.93
CA ARG A 123 -26.16 -19.10 14.91
C ARG A 123 -27.27 -19.89 14.22
N LYS A 124 -27.43 -21.15 14.63
CA LYS A 124 -28.51 -22.01 14.14
C LYS A 124 -29.81 -21.68 14.86
N LYS A 125 -30.91 -21.54 14.10
CA LYS A 125 -32.26 -21.58 14.65
C LYS A 125 -32.72 -23.05 14.67
N LEU A 126 -33.15 -23.56 15.82
CA LEU A 126 -33.70 -24.92 15.93
C LEU A 126 -34.88 -25.06 14.95
N PHE A 127 -34.94 -26.18 14.22
CA PHE A 127 -35.96 -26.51 13.20
C PHE A 127 -36.08 -25.60 11.96
N SER A 128 -35.30 -24.52 11.82
CA SER A 128 -35.28 -23.71 10.60
C SER A 128 -34.48 -24.36 9.47
N ASN A 129 -34.78 -24.07 8.20
CA ASN A 129 -33.90 -24.41 7.06
C ASN A 129 -32.78 -23.38 6.83
N SER A 130 -32.67 -22.38 7.70
CA SER A 130 -31.70 -21.29 7.66
C SER A 130 -30.83 -21.21 8.92
N LYS A 131 -29.73 -20.48 8.79
CA LYS A 131 -28.84 -20.03 9.87
C LYS A 131 -28.62 -18.52 9.75
N MET A 132 -28.38 -17.87 10.88
CA MET A 132 -27.89 -16.49 10.89
C MET A 132 -26.37 -16.51 10.85
N VAL A 133 -25.77 -15.62 10.06
CA VAL A 133 -24.32 -15.42 10.00
C VAL A 133 -24.02 -13.98 10.39
N GLN A 134 -23.27 -13.79 11.46
CA GLN A 134 -22.67 -12.50 11.81
C GLN A 134 -21.24 -12.46 11.27
N MET A 135 -20.93 -11.39 10.54
CA MET A 135 -19.59 -11.14 10.03
C MET A 135 -18.91 -10.09 10.92
N GLN A 136 -17.67 -10.36 11.29
CA GLN A 136 -16.80 -9.42 11.98
C GLN A 136 -15.56 -9.24 11.12
N VAL A 137 -15.23 -8.00 10.76
CA VAL A 137 -14.11 -7.67 9.88
C VAL A 137 -13.19 -6.68 10.58
N PHE A 138 -11.93 -7.05 10.76
CA PHE A 138 -10.87 -6.17 11.20
C PHE A 138 -10.12 -5.63 9.99
N CYS A 139 -9.93 -4.31 9.91
CA CYS A 139 -9.16 -3.64 8.86
C CYS A 139 -8.00 -2.84 9.47
N GLU A 140 -6.79 -2.92 8.91
CA GLU A 140 -5.67 -2.06 9.35
C GLU A 140 -5.81 -0.59 8.90
N VAL A 141 -6.63 -0.34 7.88
CA VAL A 141 -6.91 1.00 7.33
C VAL A 141 -8.41 1.13 7.05
N ASP A 142 -8.88 2.37 6.87
CA ASP A 142 -10.24 2.64 6.38
C ASP A 142 -10.39 2.11 4.95
N LEU A 143 -11.51 1.46 4.65
CA LEU A 143 -11.82 0.94 3.31
C LEU A 143 -13.24 1.36 2.90
N PRO A 144 -13.45 1.79 1.64
CA PRO A 144 -14.80 2.02 1.14
C PRO A 144 -15.57 0.69 1.11
N ARG A 145 -16.90 0.74 1.25
CA ARG A 145 -17.75 -0.46 1.26
C ARG A 145 -17.61 -1.30 -0.01
N GLU A 146 -17.32 -0.65 -1.13
CA GLU A 146 -17.11 -1.29 -2.44
C GLU A 146 -15.79 -2.07 -2.50
N ALA A 147 -14.88 -1.89 -1.54
CA ALA A 147 -13.60 -2.60 -1.53
C ALA A 147 -13.74 -4.09 -1.20
N LEU A 148 -14.76 -4.45 -0.42
CA LEU A 148 -15.01 -5.82 -0.02
C LEU A 148 -16.36 -6.29 -0.55
N CYS A 149 -16.47 -7.60 -0.76
CA CYS A 149 -17.73 -8.26 -1.02
C CYS A 149 -17.82 -9.55 -0.23
N TYR A 150 -19.03 -10.07 -0.03
CA TYR A 150 -19.21 -11.43 0.44
C TYR A 150 -19.93 -12.27 -0.61
N VAL A 151 -19.49 -13.51 -0.75
CA VAL A 151 -20.08 -14.48 -1.67
C VAL A 151 -20.86 -15.50 -0.89
N LYS A 152 -22.08 -15.77 -1.33
CA LYS A 152 -22.89 -16.91 -0.89
C LYS A 152 -22.86 -18.00 -1.94
N LYS A 153 -22.55 -19.23 -1.53
CA LYS A 153 -22.56 -20.40 -2.41
C LYS A 153 -23.24 -21.60 -1.76
N LYS A 154 -24.08 -22.29 -2.51
CA LYS A 154 -24.73 -23.53 -2.08
C LYS A 154 -23.78 -24.73 -2.21
N GLY A 155 -23.81 -25.61 -1.22
CA GLY A 155 -23.14 -26.92 -1.23
C GLY A 155 -21.64 -26.91 -0.93
N SER A 156 -20.95 -25.78 -1.09
CA SER A 156 -19.50 -25.66 -0.80
C SER A 156 -19.09 -24.23 -0.47
N ILE A 157 -17.92 -24.09 0.15
CA ILE A 157 -17.31 -22.78 0.44
C ILE A 157 -16.88 -22.15 -0.91
N PRO A 158 -17.20 -20.87 -1.16
CA PRO A 158 -16.67 -20.16 -2.32
C PRO A 158 -15.14 -20.22 -2.39
N VAL A 159 -14.59 -20.36 -3.60
CA VAL A 159 -13.13 -20.33 -3.84
C VAL A 159 -12.62 -18.95 -4.26
N ASN A 160 -13.45 -18.13 -4.91
CA ASN A 160 -13.16 -16.74 -5.29
C ASN A 160 -14.45 -15.88 -5.22
N ASN A 161 -14.34 -14.59 -5.59
CA ASN A 161 -15.46 -13.63 -5.57
C ASN A 161 -16.55 -13.92 -6.63
N GLU A 162 -16.22 -14.69 -7.66
CA GLU A 162 -17.15 -15.07 -8.74
C GLU A 162 -17.84 -16.44 -8.49
N ASP A 163 -17.36 -17.22 -7.50
CA ASP A 163 -17.81 -18.57 -7.20
C ASP A 163 -19.06 -18.58 -6.32
N GLY A 164 -20.14 -18.01 -6.83
CA GLY A 164 -21.44 -17.94 -6.17
C GLY A 164 -22.14 -16.61 -6.42
N MET A 165 -23.08 -16.27 -5.54
CA MET A 165 -23.77 -14.98 -5.60
C MET A 165 -23.02 -13.97 -4.74
N GLN A 166 -22.49 -12.93 -5.39
CA GLN A 166 -21.79 -11.83 -4.75
C GLN A 166 -22.77 -10.80 -4.19
N PHE A 167 -22.42 -10.25 -3.03
CA PHE A 167 -23.14 -9.18 -2.36
C PHE A 167 -22.17 -8.10 -1.91
N GLN A 168 -22.60 -6.84 -2.07
CA GLN A 168 -21.87 -5.67 -1.58
C GLN A 168 -22.25 -5.36 -0.13
N PHE A 169 -21.33 -4.75 0.60
CA PHE A 169 -21.62 -4.20 1.92
C PHE A 169 -22.31 -2.84 1.82
N ILE A 170 -23.07 -2.48 2.85
CA ILE A 170 -23.89 -1.26 2.85
C ILE A 170 -23.19 -0.04 3.46
N SER A 171 -22.10 -0.26 4.18
CA SER A 171 -21.34 0.75 4.93
C SER A 171 -19.85 0.57 4.73
N ASP A 172 -19.13 1.69 4.75
CA ASP A 172 -17.66 1.70 4.72
C ASP A 172 -17.11 0.98 5.96
N PHE A 173 -15.86 0.54 5.85
CA PHE A 173 -15.11 -0.09 6.94
C PHE A 173 -14.17 0.94 7.54
N VAL A 174 -14.21 1.07 8.85
CA VAL A 174 -13.22 1.87 9.59
C VAL A 174 -12.05 1.00 10.01
N ALA A 175 -10.87 1.61 10.19
CA ALA A 175 -9.73 0.94 10.79
C ALA A 175 -10.10 0.38 12.17
N GLY A 176 -9.70 -0.87 12.44
CA GLY A 176 -10.13 -1.65 13.60
C GLY A 176 -11.28 -2.60 13.30
N ASP A 177 -12.06 -2.93 14.34
CA ASP A 177 -13.12 -3.93 14.28
C ASP A 177 -14.44 -3.37 13.74
N ASN A 178 -15.01 -4.05 12.75
CA ASN A 178 -16.30 -3.75 12.13
C ASN A 178 -17.25 -4.93 12.35
N ILE A 179 -18.32 -4.72 13.12
CA ILE A 179 -19.38 -5.72 13.30
C ILE A 179 -20.50 -5.42 12.31
N LEU A 180 -20.75 -6.35 11.40
CA LEU A 180 -21.73 -6.16 10.34
C LEU A 180 -23.11 -6.72 10.73
N PRO A 181 -24.19 -6.21 10.12
CA PRO A 181 -25.53 -6.78 10.30
C PRO A 181 -25.56 -8.29 10.03
N GLU A 182 -26.33 -9.03 10.84
CA GLU A 182 -26.52 -10.45 10.61
C GLU A 182 -27.29 -10.69 9.30
N ILE A 183 -26.88 -11.71 8.54
CA ILE A 183 -27.58 -12.15 7.34
C ILE A 183 -28.17 -13.54 7.54
N GLU A 184 -29.31 -13.79 6.90
CA GLU A 184 -29.91 -15.12 6.83
C GLU A 184 -29.36 -15.90 5.63
N VAL A 185 -28.92 -17.13 5.90
CA VAL A 185 -28.24 -18.01 4.94
C VAL A 185 -28.89 -19.38 5.02
N ALA A 186 -29.11 -20.04 3.89
CA ALA A 186 -29.63 -21.41 3.92
C ALA A 186 -28.65 -22.33 4.65
N LYS A 187 -29.14 -23.41 5.28
CA LYS A 187 -28.28 -24.33 6.04
C LYS A 187 -27.15 -24.95 5.21
N ASP A 188 -27.39 -25.15 3.92
CA ASP A 188 -26.44 -25.71 2.94
C ASP A 188 -25.69 -24.63 2.13
N GLU A 189 -25.87 -23.35 2.47
CA GLU A 189 -25.11 -22.24 1.92
C GLU A 189 -23.91 -21.89 2.82
N TYR A 190 -22.84 -21.44 2.17
CA TYR A 190 -21.59 -21.02 2.77
C TYR A 190 -21.29 -19.59 2.36
N VAL A 191 -20.64 -18.85 3.25
CA VAL A 191 -20.28 -17.44 3.06
C VAL A 191 -18.77 -17.29 3.13
N ARG A 192 -18.21 -16.40 2.30
CA ARG A 192 -16.80 -16.00 2.36
C ARG A 192 -16.64 -14.54 1.91
N ILE A 193 -15.71 -13.82 2.53
CA ILE A 193 -15.40 -12.42 2.19
C ILE A 193 -14.20 -12.39 1.24
N TYR A 194 -14.24 -11.48 0.27
CA TYR A 194 -13.21 -11.25 -0.74
C TYR A 194 -12.99 -9.75 -0.97
N LEU A 195 -11.85 -9.42 -1.58
CA LEU A 195 -11.67 -8.13 -2.24
C LEU A 195 -12.58 -8.07 -3.48
N SER A 196 -13.26 -6.94 -3.66
CA SER A 196 -14.05 -6.63 -4.85
C SER A 196 -13.15 -6.33 -6.05
N ASP A 197 -13.69 -6.43 -7.27
CA ASP A 197 -12.99 -6.06 -8.53
C ASP A 197 -12.74 -4.56 -8.69
N GLU A 198 -13.46 -3.75 -7.93
CA GLU A 198 -13.30 -2.29 -7.91
C GLU A 198 -12.07 -1.83 -7.09
N VAL A 199 -11.39 -2.74 -6.38
CA VAL A 199 -10.20 -2.38 -5.58
C VAL A 199 -8.99 -2.24 -6.48
N GLU A 200 -8.46 -1.02 -6.57
CA GLU A 200 -7.14 -0.78 -7.13
C GLU A 200 -6.05 -1.39 -6.25
N HIS A 201 -4.96 -1.85 -6.88
CA HIS A 201 -3.81 -2.41 -6.19
C HIS A 201 -4.13 -3.59 -5.26
N LYS A 202 -5.03 -4.50 -5.64
CA LYS A 202 -5.45 -5.68 -4.83
C LYS A 202 -4.29 -6.43 -4.19
N GLU A 203 -3.16 -6.49 -4.86
CA GLU A 203 -1.93 -7.16 -4.43
C GLU A 203 -1.38 -6.64 -3.09
N VAL A 204 -1.68 -5.38 -2.71
CA VAL A 204 -1.23 -4.76 -1.45
C VAL A 204 -2.04 -5.22 -0.23
N TYR A 205 -3.21 -5.82 -0.46
CA TYR A 205 -4.07 -6.32 0.60
C TYR A 205 -3.85 -7.83 0.81
N GLY A 206 -3.98 -8.24 2.06
CA GLY A 206 -4.07 -9.64 2.44
C GLY A 206 -5.39 -9.88 3.17
N ILE A 207 -6.20 -10.83 2.68
CA ILE A 207 -7.44 -11.23 3.34
C ILE A 207 -7.29 -12.58 4.03
N TYR A 208 -7.58 -12.62 5.33
CA TYR A 208 -7.34 -13.79 6.18
C TYR A 208 -8.61 -14.13 6.96
N LYS A 209 -9.02 -15.39 6.91
CA LYS A 209 -10.11 -15.91 7.74
C LYS A 209 -9.54 -16.38 9.06
N GLU A 210 -10.13 -15.94 10.17
CA GLU A 210 -9.83 -16.42 11.53
C GLU A 210 -10.85 -17.48 12.00
#